data_AF-G2QTE6-F1
#
_entry.id   AF-G2QTE6-F1
#
_cell.length_a   1.000
_cell.length_b   1.000
_cell.length_c   1.000
_cell.angle_alpha   90.00
_cell.angle_beta   90.00
_cell.angle_gamma   90.00
#
_symmetry.space_group_name_H-M   'P 1'
#
loop_
_entity.id
_entity.type
_entity.pdbx_description
1 polymer ?
#
loop_
_entity_poly.entity_id
_entity_poly.type
_entity_poly.pdbx_seq_one_letter_code
_entity_poly.pdbx_strand_id
1 'polypeptide(L)'
;MNGMNGGNMAGGMHGPTPAGHHTELGYIYQMVEELSRQLADNQRTLEEVVAGVGRVRNLARAHALGNDEVIESAADEAKAQEANLDTLISILSEALEKAKFSRDANAALLSQYASALATMLRQFHEYKAKHVADVAAWHRSYRAQLAEARAENSRLREQIWEMQARAAAANEALRRFRARYDADEARWERRVDAKAVRQQLRFWKRMAMPYLDDDDPCWSDDDDLIDVAEKKRLEELQRLASEQQLAAAAA
;
A
#
# COMPACT_ATOMS: atom_id res chain seq x y z
N MET A 1 -49.12 -5.92 83.64
CA MET A 1 -50.41 -5.54 84.27
C MET A 1 -51.05 -4.54 83.30
N ASN A 2 -51.94 -4.94 82.39
CA ASN A 2 -53.28 -5.51 82.53
C ASN A 2 -54.25 -4.66 83.37
N GLY A 3 -55.40 -4.34 82.77
CA GLY A 3 -56.54 -3.58 83.30
C GLY A 3 -56.95 -2.51 82.28
N MET A 4 -57.82 -2.72 81.30
CA MET A 4 -59.10 -3.46 81.27
C MET A 4 -60.03 -3.01 82.39
N ASN A 5 -60.88 -2.00 82.12
CA ASN A 5 -62.35 -2.12 82.09
C ASN A 5 -63.04 -0.76 82.33
N GLY A 6 -64.18 -0.56 81.65
CA GLY A 6 -65.14 0.52 81.86
C GLY A 6 -65.40 1.31 80.57
N GLY A 7 -66.54 1.23 79.90
CA GLY A 7 -67.82 0.67 80.30
C GLY A 7 -68.71 0.37 79.10
N ASN A 8 -69.42 -0.72 79.30
CA ASN A 8 -70.64 -1.16 78.62
C ASN A 8 -71.70 -0.04 78.59
N MET A 9 -72.38 0.17 77.46
CA MET A 9 -73.85 0.12 77.37
C MET A 9 -74.34 0.37 75.93
N ALA A 10 -75.17 -0.58 75.49
CA ALA A 10 -76.38 -0.44 74.67
C ALA A 10 -76.35 0.55 73.48
N GLY A 11 -76.51 0.11 72.24
CA GLY A 11 -77.65 -0.69 71.81
C GLY A 11 -78.83 0.24 71.53
N GLY A 12 -79.15 0.43 70.25
CA GLY A 12 -80.45 0.97 69.85
C GLY A 12 -80.40 2.01 68.74
N MET A 13 -81.16 1.69 67.68
CA MET A 13 -81.71 2.63 66.71
C MET A 13 -80.78 3.16 65.62
N HIS A 14 -80.54 2.28 64.64
CA HIS A 14 -80.37 2.70 63.25
C HIS A 14 -81.71 3.24 62.74
N GLY A 15 -81.99 4.52 63.03
CA GLY A 15 -82.80 5.34 62.13
C GLY A 15 -81.90 5.83 61.00
N PRO A 16 -82.41 6.04 59.77
CA PRO A 16 -81.60 6.60 58.69
C PRO A 16 -81.18 8.01 59.11
N THR A 17 -79.92 8.14 59.50
CA THR A 17 -79.24 9.43 59.56
C THR A 17 -79.41 10.07 58.17
N PRO A 18 -79.94 11.30 58.07
CA PRO A 18 -80.13 11.96 56.78
C PRO A 18 -78.81 11.94 56.01
N ALA A 19 -78.85 11.66 54.71
CA ALA A 19 -77.65 11.46 53.88
C ALA A 19 -76.60 12.59 53.97
N GLY A 20 -77.00 13.79 54.40
CA GLY A 20 -76.12 14.93 54.66
C GLY A 20 -75.25 14.80 55.92
N HIS A 21 -75.67 14.06 56.95
CA HIS A 21 -74.96 14.03 58.23
C HIS A 21 -73.66 13.22 58.17
N HIS A 22 -73.62 12.16 57.35
CA HIS A 22 -72.38 11.42 57.09
C HIS A 22 -71.41 12.20 56.21
N THR A 23 -71.91 13.01 55.26
CA THR A 23 -71.06 13.90 54.46
C THR A 23 -70.52 15.08 55.27
N GLU A 24 -71.34 15.64 56.17
CA GLU A 24 -70.92 16.69 57.12
C GLU A 24 -69.87 16.16 58.10
N LEU A 25 -70.07 14.98 58.67
CA LEU A 25 -69.07 14.36 59.55
C LEU A 25 -67.77 14.03 58.80
N GLY A 26 -67.85 13.54 57.56
CA GLY A 26 -66.67 13.34 56.71
C GLY A 26 -65.92 14.65 56.44
N TYR A 27 -66.65 15.73 56.16
CA TYR A 27 -66.08 17.08 55.99
C TYR A 27 -65.44 17.60 57.28
N ILE A 28 -66.08 17.40 58.43
CA ILE A 28 -65.53 17.78 59.74
C ILE A 28 -64.26 16.97 60.05
N TYR A 29 -64.22 15.66 59.78
CA TYR A 29 -63.02 14.85 59.98
C TYR A 29 -61.87 15.28 59.07
N GLN A 30 -62.15 15.56 57.80
CA GLN A 30 -61.14 16.11 56.87
C GLN A 30 -60.62 17.47 57.34
N MET A 31 -61.52 18.35 57.79
CA MET A 31 -61.15 19.68 58.32
C MET A 31 -60.34 19.58 59.62
N VAL A 32 -60.66 18.63 60.51
CA VAL A 32 -59.88 18.38 61.73
C VAL A 32 -58.51 17.80 61.41
N GLU A 33 -58.41 16.89 60.44
CA GLU A 33 -57.14 16.34 59.98
C GLU A 33 -56.27 17.42 59.33
N GLU A 34 -56.87 18.30 58.54
CA GLU A 34 -56.19 19.46 57.94
C GLU A 34 -55.74 20.47 59.01
N LEU A 35 -56.57 20.78 60.00
CA LEU A 35 -56.21 21.63 61.14
C LEU A 35 -55.10 21.01 61.99
N SER A 36 -55.11 19.69 62.20
CA SER A 36 -54.04 18.99 62.92
C SER A 36 -52.71 19.05 62.17
N ARG A 37 -52.76 18.93 60.84
CA ARG A 37 -51.58 19.05 59.98
C ARG A 37 -51.05 20.49 60.00
N GLN A 38 -51.93 21.47 59.87
CA GLN A 38 -51.57 22.89 59.99
C GLN A 38 -51.00 23.22 61.37
N LEU A 39 -51.53 22.62 62.45
CA LEU A 39 -51.02 22.82 63.79
C LEU A 39 -49.61 22.24 63.96
N ALA A 40 -49.34 21.05 63.41
CA ALA A 40 -48.00 20.46 63.43
C ALA A 40 -46.99 21.30 62.63
N ASP A 41 -47.39 21.81 61.46
CA ASP A 41 -46.57 22.72 60.65
C ASP A 41 -46.34 24.06 61.38
N ASN A 42 -47.35 24.59 62.06
CA ASN A 42 -47.25 25.79 62.90
C ASN A 42 -46.32 25.59 64.10
N GLN A 43 -46.34 24.41 64.73
CA GLN A 43 -45.40 24.11 65.83
C GLN A 43 -43.96 24.07 65.32
N ARG A 44 -43.71 23.40 64.20
CA ARG A 44 -42.38 23.32 63.61
C ARG A 44 -41.85 24.69 63.21
N THR A 45 -42.68 25.50 62.55
CA THR A 45 -42.30 26.88 62.16
C THR A 45 -42.06 27.76 63.38
N LEU A 46 -42.86 27.63 64.45
CA LEU A 46 -42.62 28.37 65.70
C LEU A 46 -41.33 27.94 66.38
N GLU A 47 -40.98 26.65 66.38
CA GLU A 47 -39.68 26.17 66.90
C GLU A 47 -38.51 26.78 66.12
N GLU A 48 -38.60 26.82 64.79
CA GLU A 48 -37.59 27.43 63.93
C GLU A 48 -37.46 28.95 64.18
N VAL A 49 -38.59 29.65 64.35
CA VAL A 49 -38.63 31.08 64.70
C VAL A 49 -38.03 31.32 66.07
N VAL A 50 -38.40 30.55 67.10
CA VAL A 50 -37.88 30.68 68.45
C VAL A 50 -36.37 30.40 68.48
N ALA A 51 -35.91 29.39 67.76
CA ALA A 51 -34.48 29.11 67.61
C ALA A 51 -33.76 30.28 66.90
N GLY A 52 -34.37 30.87 65.88
CA GLY A 52 -33.89 32.06 65.19
C GLY A 52 -33.78 33.28 66.10
N VAL A 53 -34.84 33.60 66.84
CA VAL A 53 -34.87 34.69 67.82
C VAL A 53 -33.85 34.46 68.93
N GLY A 54 -33.66 33.20 69.37
CA GLY A 54 -32.61 32.83 70.32
C GLY A 54 -31.21 33.17 69.82
N ARG A 55 -30.90 32.87 68.54
CA ARG A 55 -29.62 33.23 67.91
C ARG A 55 -29.44 34.75 67.81
N VAL A 56 -30.45 35.47 67.34
CA VAL A 56 -30.44 36.95 67.23
C VAL A 56 -30.23 37.60 68.60
N ARG A 57 -30.95 37.14 69.62
CA ARG A 57 -30.82 37.65 70.99
C ARG A 57 -29.44 37.38 71.59
N ASN A 58 -28.88 36.20 71.34
CA ASN A 58 -27.55 35.85 71.83
C ASN A 58 -26.46 36.70 71.15
N LEU A 59 -26.59 36.96 69.85
CA LEU A 59 -25.70 37.85 69.10
C LEU A 59 -25.80 39.30 69.62
N ALA A 60 -27.02 39.82 69.78
CA ALA A 60 -27.26 41.16 70.32
C ALA A 60 -26.64 41.33 71.72
N ARG A 61 -26.77 40.29 72.59
CA ARG A 61 -26.16 40.29 73.93
C ARG A 61 -24.65 40.17 73.91
N ALA A 62 -24.07 39.36 73.03
CA ALA A 62 -22.63 39.15 72.94
C ALA A 62 -21.90 40.43 72.47
N HIS A 63 -22.54 41.24 71.63
CA HIS A 63 -21.97 42.45 71.05
C HIS A 63 -22.55 43.76 71.62
N ALA A 64 -23.45 43.69 72.62
CA ALA A 64 -24.15 44.82 73.22
C ALA A 64 -24.86 45.74 72.19
N LEU A 65 -25.41 45.15 71.13
CA LEU A 65 -26.04 45.85 70.01
C LEU A 65 -27.53 46.13 70.26
N GLY A 66 -28.01 47.28 69.80
CA GLY A 66 -29.44 47.59 69.72
C GLY A 66 -30.14 46.83 68.59
N ASN A 67 -31.48 46.76 68.59
CA ASN A 67 -32.24 46.03 67.56
C ASN A 67 -31.95 46.54 66.14
N ASP A 68 -31.83 47.86 65.96
CA ASP A 68 -31.57 48.48 64.66
C ASP A 68 -30.14 48.13 64.17
N GLU A 69 -29.16 48.11 65.07
CA GLU A 69 -27.76 47.76 64.77
C GLU A 69 -27.58 46.27 64.42
N VAL A 70 -28.39 45.38 65.02
CA VAL A 70 -28.40 43.95 64.68
C VAL A 70 -28.99 43.72 63.29
N ILE A 71 -30.05 44.46 62.94
CA ILE A 71 -30.66 44.40 61.61
C ILE A 71 -29.70 44.94 60.56
N GLU A 72 -29.02 46.05 60.84
CA GLU A 72 -28.02 46.65 59.95
C GLU A 72 -26.81 45.74 59.76
N SER A 73 -26.27 45.16 60.83
CA SER A 73 -25.17 44.19 60.75
C SER A 73 -25.55 42.94 59.94
N ALA A 74 -26.77 42.41 60.10
CA ALA A 74 -27.24 41.27 59.33
C ALA A 74 -27.47 41.63 57.85
N ALA A 75 -27.95 42.85 57.57
CA ALA A 75 -28.10 43.36 56.21
C ALA A 75 -26.74 43.57 55.52
N ASP A 76 -25.73 44.04 56.24
CA ASP A 76 -24.37 44.21 55.71
C ASP A 76 -23.67 42.86 55.49
N GLU A 77 -23.86 41.89 56.38
CA GLU A 77 -23.34 40.53 56.20
C GLU A 77 -24.01 39.83 55.01
N ALA A 78 -25.32 40.01 54.83
CA ALA A 78 -26.06 39.51 53.67
C ALA A 78 -25.57 40.16 52.36
N LYS A 79 -25.38 41.48 52.33
CA LYS A 79 -24.82 42.19 51.16
C LYS A 79 -23.39 41.77 50.86
N ALA A 80 -22.56 41.56 51.88
CA ALA A 80 -21.18 41.09 51.70
C ALA A 80 -21.14 39.66 51.15
N GLN A 81 -22.04 38.78 51.61
CA GLN A 81 -22.21 37.44 51.04
C GLN A 81 -22.71 37.51 49.59
N GLU A 82 -23.67 38.38 49.28
CA GLU A 82 -24.20 38.57 47.92
C GLU A 82 -23.11 39.02 46.94
N ALA A 83 -22.31 40.03 47.30
CA ALA A 83 -21.18 40.48 46.48
C ALA A 83 -20.11 39.38 46.27
N ASN A 84 -19.86 38.56 47.30
CA ASN A 84 -18.95 37.41 47.21
C ASN A 84 -19.52 36.32 46.27
N LEU A 85 -20.83 36.09 46.29
CA LEU A 85 -21.49 35.17 45.36
C LEU A 85 -21.39 35.66 43.92
N ASP A 86 -21.60 36.95 43.65
CA ASP A 86 -21.48 37.52 42.30
C ASP A 86 -20.07 37.38 41.72
N THR A 87 -19.04 37.67 42.53
CA THR A 87 -17.65 37.47 42.11
C THR A 87 -17.33 36.01 41.85
N LEU A 88 -17.82 35.10 42.68
CA LEU A 88 -17.63 33.66 42.50
C LEU A 88 -18.37 33.14 41.24
N ILE A 89 -19.59 33.60 40.99
CA ILE A 89 -20.36 33.30 39.77
C ILE A 89 -19.61 33.79 38.53
N SER A 90 -19.04 34.99 38.57
CA SER A 90 -18.26 35.56 37.47
C SER A 90 -17.03 34.69 37.15
N ILE A 91 -16.23 34.33 38.17
CA ILE A 91 -15.05 33.49 38.02
C ILE A 91 -15.42 32.11 37.47
N LEU A 92 -16.47 31.48 38.03
CA LEU A 92 -16.92 30.17 37.57
C LEU A 92 -17.45 30.21 36.14
N SER A 93 -18.15 31.28 35.75
CA SER A 93 -18.66 31.47 34.39
C SER A 93 -17.51 31.63 33.39
N GLU A 94 -16.50 32.43 33.72
CA GLU A 94 -15.31 32.60 32.87
C GLU A 94 -14.51 31.30 32.75
N ALA A 95 -14.31 30.57 33.86
CA ALA A 95 -13.64 29.28 33.85
C ALA A 95 -14.40 28.25 33.01
N LEU A 96 -15.73 28.25 33.08
CA LEU A 96 -16.59 27.38 32.30
C LEU A 96 -16.52 27.70 30.80
N GLU A 97 -16.53 28.97 30.41
CA GLU A 97 -16.33 29.38 29.01
C GLU A 97 -14.94 28.97 28.49
N LYS A 98 -13.88 29.22 29.26
CA LYS A 98 -12.52 28.76 28.92
C LYS A 98 -12.44 27.25 28.76
N ALA A 99 -13.08 26.49 29.67
CA ALA A 99 -13.11 25.03 29.60
C ALA A 99 -13.89 24.52 28.39
N LYS A 100 -15.03 25.13 28.05
CA LYS A 100 -15.79 24.81 26.84
C LYS A 100 -15.00 25.09 25.57
N PHE A 101 -14.36 26.26 25.48
CA PHE A 101 -13.53 26.62 24.35
C PHE A 101 -12.37 25.63 24.17
N SER A 102 -11.67 25.29 25.25
CA SER A 102 -10.60 24.29 25.22
C SER A 102 -11.11 22.90 24.80
N ARG A 103 -12.26 22.47 25.32
CA ARG A 103 -12.92 21.22 24.93
C ARG A 103 -13.20 21.19 23.43
N ASP A 104 -13.79 22.24 22.89
CA ASP A 104 -14.20 22.31 21.49
C ASP A 104 -12.98 22.38 20.55
N ALA A 105 -11.93 23.12 20.94
CA ALA A 105 -10.65 23.13 20.23
C ALA A 105 -9.98 21.76 20.20
N ASN A 106 -9.97 21.05 21.33
CA ASN A 106 -9.43 19.69 21.42
C ASN A 106 -10.24 18.69 20.59
N ALA A 107 -11.58 18.80 20.59
CA ALA A 107 -12.44 17.96 19.76
C ALA A 107 -12.20 18.20 18.26
N ALA A 108 -12.00 19.46 17.86
CA ALA A 108 -11.64 19.80 16.48
C ALA A 108 -10.28 19.21 16.08
N LEU A 109 -9.28 19.31 16.95
CA LEU A 109 -7.96 18.71 16.72
C LEU A 109 -8.05 17.19 16.56
N LEU A 110 -8.81 16.50 17.43
CA LEU A 110 -9.00 15.05 17.33
C LEU A 110 -9.65 14.65 15.99
N SER A 111 -10.64 15.41 15.52
CA SER A 111 -11.26 15.19 14.21
C SER A 111 -10.27 15.35 13.05
N GLN A 112 -9.43 16.40 13.10
CA GLN A 112 -8.39 16.62 12.10
C GLN A 112 -7.35 15.49 12.09
N TYR A 113 -6.89 15.06 13.27
CA TYR A 113 -5.97 13.93 13.39
C TYR A 113 -6.58 12.63 12.85
N ALA A 114 -7.83 12.34 13.18
CA ALA A 114 -8.52 11.15 12.68
C ALA A 114 -8.61 11.17 11.15
N SER A 115 -8.96 12.32 10.55
CA SER A 115 -9.01 12.49 9.10
C SER A 115 -7.64 12.32 8.42
N ALA A 116 -6.60 12.92 9.00
CA ALA A 116 -5.24 12.81 8.49
C ALA A 116 -4.73 11.36 8.56
N LEU A 117 -4.93 10.68 9.69
CA LEU A 117 -4.54 9.27 9.86
C LEU A 117 -5.32 8.35 8.92
N ALA A 118 -6.62 8.55 8.76
CA ALA A 118 -7.44 7.78 7.82
C ALA A 118 -6.94 7.95 6.37
N THR A 119 -6.58 9.18 5.99
CA THR A 119 -6.05 9.47 4.66
C THR A 119 -4.69 8.81 4.45
N MET A 120 -3.79 8.92 5.42
CA MET A 120 -2.46 8.31 5.38
C MET A 120 -2.56 6.78 5.30
N LEU A 121 -3.46 6.18 6.09
CA LEU A 121 -3.72 4.74 6.08
C LEU A 121 -4.24 4.28 4.71
N ARG A 122 -5.18 5.02 4.12
CA ARG A 122 -5.69 4.74 2.77
C ARG A 122 -4.58 4.78 1.72
N GLN A 123 -3.74 5.82 1.75
CA GLN A 123 -2.59 5.94 0.85
C GLN A 123 -1.61 4.78 1.02
N PHE A 124 -1.33 4.35 2.26
CA PHE A 124 -0.47 3.20 2.51
C PHE A 124 -1.05 1.90 1.97
N HIS A 125 -2.35 1.67 2.13
CA HIS A 125 -3.00 0.48 1.57
C HIS A 125 -2.95 0.49 0.05
N GLU A 126 -3.28 1.61 -0.59
CA GLU A 126 -3.21 1.77 -2.04
C GLU A 126 -1.78 1.57 -2.56
N TYR A 127 -0.78 2.17 -1.91
CA TYR A 127 0.63 2.01 -2.25
C TYR A 127 1.08 0.56 -2.12
N LYS A 128 0.80 -0.09 -0.99
CA LYS A 128 1.19 -1.48 -0.75
C LYS A 128 0.57 -2.43 -1.79
N ALA A 129 -0.71 -2.24 -2.11
CA ALA A 129 -1.39 -3.03 -3.12
C ALA A 129 -0.75 -2.88 -4.50
N LYS A 130 -0.49 -1.64 -4.94
CA LYS A 130 0.19 -1.36 -6.21
C LYS A 130 1.61 -1.93 -6.24
N HIS A 131 2.40 -1.68 -5.20
CA HIS A 131 3.77 -2.18 -5.11
C HIS A 131 3.84 -3.70 -5.20
N VAL A 132 2.97 -4.43 -4.49
CA VAL A 132 2.92 -5.90 -4.58
C VAL A 132 2.55 -6.36 -5.99
N ALA A 133 1.57 -5.69 -6.63
CA ALA A 133 1.18 -6.02 -7.99
C ALA A 133 2.32 -5.78 -9.00
N ASP A 134 3.03 -4.66 -8.87
CA ASP A 134 4.15 -4.28 -9.74
C ASP A 134 5.33 -5.23 -9.60
N VAL A 135 5.73 -5.55 -8.36
CA VAL A 135 6.80 -6.53 -8.08
C VAL A 135 6.43 -7.90 -8.62
N ALA A 136 5.17 -8.34 -8.43
CA ALA A 136 4.71 -9.61 -8.98
C ALA A 136 4.71 -9.61 -10.52
N ALA A 137 4.31 -8.50 -11.15
CA ALA A 137 4.35 -8.34 -12.61
C ALA A 137 5.79 -8.39 -13.13
N TRP A 138 6.72 -7.72 -12.45
CA TRP A 138 8.14 -7.74 -12.79
C TRP A 138 8.74 -9.14 -12.66
N HIS A 139 8.44 -9.88 -11.59
CA HIS A 139 8.90 -11.27 -11.47
C HIS A 139 8.33 -12.19 -12.54
N ARG A 140 7.07 -11.97 -12.97
CA ARG A 140 6.47 -12.74 -14.08
C ARG A 140 7.15 -12.42 -15.41
N SER A 141 7.35 -11.14 -15.73
CA SER A 141 8.01 -10.74 -16.98
C SER A 141 9.46 -11.22 -17.04
N TYR A 142 10.21 -11.09 -15.95
CA TYR A 142 11.58 -11.59 -15.86
C TYR A 142 11.66 -13.11 -16.04
N ARG A 143 10.74 -13.87 -15.41
CA ARG A 143 10.66 -15.32 -15.60
C ARG A 143 10.32 -15.71 -17.05
N ALA A 144 9.44 -14.96 -17.70
CA ALA A 144 9.10 -15.19 -19.10
C ALA A 144 10.30 -14.95 -20.02
N GLN A 145 11.03 -13.84 -19.84
CA GLN A 145 12.25 -13.55 -20.60
C GLN A 145 13.32 -14.63 -20.41
N LEU A 146 13.48 -15.13 -19.18
CA LEU A 146 14.44 -16.19 -18.90
C LEU A 146 14.05 -17.53 -19.54
N ALA A 147 12.74 -17.83 -19.60
CA ALA A 147 12.24 -19.02 -20.30
C ALA A 147 12.43 -18.90 -21.82
N GLU A 148 12.15 -17.73 -22.40
CA GLU A 148 12.36 -17.44 -23.82
C GLU A 148 13.85 -17.55 -24.20
N ALA A 149 14.75 -16.96 -23.41
CA ALA A 149 16.18 -17.07 -23.64
C ALA A 149 16.70 -18.52 -23.58
N ARG A 150 16.15 -19.35 -22.68
CA ARG A 150 16.47 -20.78 -22.60
C ARG A 150 15.93 -21.57 -23.81
N ALA A 151 14.72 -21.25 -24.25
CA ALA A 151 14.13 -21.86 -25.43
C ALA A 151 14.95 -21.53 -26.69
N GLU A 152 15.31 -20.25 -26.87
CA GLU A 152 16.13 -19.83 -28.01
C GLU A 152 17.54 -20.43 -27.95
N ASN A 153 18.17 -20.52 -26.77
CA ASN A 153 19.46 -21.18 -26.64
C ASN A 153 19.40 -22.66 -27.01
N SER A 154 18.32 -23.36 -26.62
CA SER A 154 18.11 -24.77 -26.98
C SER A 154 17.94 -24.93 -28.49
N ARG A 155 17.11 -24.07 -29.10
CA ARG A 155 16.89 -24.03 -30.55
C ARG A 155 18.17 -23.77 -31.33
N LEU A 156 19.00 -22.83 -30.89
CA LEU A 156 20.29 -22.53 -31.54
C LEU A 156 21.27 -23.71 -31.43
N ARG A 157 21.30 -24.41 -30.28
CA ARG A 157 22.12 -25.62 -30.12
C ARG A 157 21.67 -26.73 -31.05
N GLU A 158 20.37 -26.95 -31.18
CA GLU A 158 19.80 -27.93 -32.12
C GLU A 158 20.18 -27.59 -33.57
N GLN A 159 20.06 -26.31 -33.97
CA GLN A 159 20.47 -25.87 -35.31
C GLN A 159 21.97 -26.12 -35.58
N ILE A 160 22.84 -25.81 -34.61
CA ILE A 160 24.28 -26.07 -34.71
C ILE A 160 24.54 -27.57 -34.83
N TRP A 161 23.86 -28.40 -34.04
CA TRP A 161 24.00 -29.85 -34.13
C TRP A 161 23.54 -30.40 -35.47
N GLU A 162 22.42 -29.94 -36.00
CA GLU A 162 21.97 -30.33 -37.34
C GLU A 162 22.97 -29.92 -38.42
N MET A 163 23.47 -28.69 -38.37
CA MET A 163 24.47 -28.18 -39.30
C MET A 163 25.75 -29.03 -39.24
N GLN A 164 26.25 -29.31 -38.04
CA GLN A 164 27.43 -30.16 -37.84
C GLN A 164 27.21 -31.58 -38.36
N ALA A 165 26.04 -32.17 -38.10
CA ALA A 165 25.68 -33.49 -38.61
C ALA A 165 25.64 -33.52 -40.14
N ARG A 166 25.03 -32.50 -40.77
CA ARG A 166 25.00 -32.35 -42.24
C ARG A 166 26.40 -32.16 -42.82
N ALA A 167 27.24 -31.33 -42.20
CA ALA A 167 28.63 -31.12 -42.60
C ALA A 167 29.46 -32.39 -42.47
N ALA A 168 29.30 -33.17 -41.39
CA ALA A 168 29.94 -34.45 -41.21
C ALA A 168 29.53 -35.47 -42.29
N ALA A 169 28.22 -35.56 -42.58
CA ALA A 169 27.70 -36.41 -43.65
C ALA A 169 28.23 -36.01 -45.03
N ALA A 170 28.30 -34.71 -45.32
CA ALA A 170 28.86 -34.20 -46.57
C ALA A 170 30.36 -34.51 -46.70
N ASN A 171 31.14 -34.29 -45.64
CA ASN A 171 32.56 -34.64 -45.61
C ASN A 171 32.78 -36.13 -45.83
N GLU A 172 31.96 -36.97 -45.20
CA GLU A 172 32.02 -38.41 -45.37
C GLU A 172 31.65 -38.83 -46.80
N ALA A 173 30.63 -38.21 -47.41
CA ALA A 173 30.30 -38.42 -48.81
C ALA A 173 31.45 -38.03 -49.75
N LEU A 174 32.14 -36.91 -49.48
CA LEU A 174 33.32 -36.48 -50.24
C LEU A 174 34.49 -37.46 -50.10
N ARG A 175 34.77 -37.95 -48.89
CA ARG A 175 35.82 -38.97 -48.67
C ARG A 175 35.50 -40.25 -49.43
N ARG A 176 34.26 -40.73 -49.36
CA ARG A 176 33.82 -41.92 -50.12
C ARG A 176 33.89 -41.69 -51.62
N PHE A 177 33.52 -40.50 -52.10
CA PHE A 177 33.66 -40.13 -53.49
C PHE A 177 35.12 -40.17 -53.92
N ARG A 178 36.02 -39.52 -53.18
CA ARG A 178 37.47 -39.52 -53.45
C ARG A 178 38.05 -40.94 -53.46
N ALA A 179 37.72 -41.74 -52.45
CA ALA A 179 38.17 -43.14 -52.37
C ALA A 179 37.73 -43.94 -53.61
N ARG A 180 36.48 -43.80 -54.06
CA ARG A 180 35.99 -44.45 -55.28
C ARG A 180 36.60 -43.88 -56.55
N TYR A 181 36.82 -42.57 -56.59
CA TYR A 181 37.44 -41.89 -57.72
C TYR A 181 38.89 -42.34 -57.92
N ASP A 182 39.64 -42.48 -56.82
CA ASP A 182 41.04 -42.92 -56.82
C ASP A 182 41.17 -44.42 -57.07
N ALA A 183 40.16 -45.23 -56.71
CA ALA A 183 40.15 -46.68 -56.94
C ALA A 183 39.74 -47.12 -58.37
N ASP A 184 39.31 -46.19 -59.24
CA ASP A 184 38.96 -46.49 -60.63
C ASP A 184 40.23 -46.62 -61.49
N GLU A 185 40.76 -47.84 -61.58
CA GLU A 185 41.98 -48.16 -62.33
C GLU A 185 41.88 -47.72 -63.80
N ALA A 186 40.71 -47.91 -64.43
CA ALA A 186 40.51 -47.54 -65.83
C ALA A 186 40.60 -46.01 -66.04
N ARG A 187 40.22 -45.21 -65.05
CA ARG A 187 40.47 -43.75 -65.07
C ARG A 187 41.97 -43.48 -64.93
N TRP A 188 42.64 -44.13 -63.98
CA TRP A 188 44.07 -43.94 -63.75
C TRP A 188 44.87 -44.24 -65.01
N GLU A 189 44.62 -45.39 -65.64
CA GLU A 189 45.20 -45.79 -66.92
C GLU A 189 44.95 -44.73 -67.99
N ARG A 190 43.69 -44.30 -68.20
CA ARG A 190 43.37 -43.22 -69.15
C ARG A 190 44.13 -41.92 -68.87
N ARG A 191 44.34 -41.55 -67.61
CA ARG A 191 45.11 -40.35 -67.25
C ARG A 191 46.60 -40.50 -67.56
N VAL A 192 47.17 -41.67 -67.26
CA VAL A 192 48.56 -42.01 -67.56
C VAL A 192 48.77 -42.01 -69.07
N ASP A 193 47.90 -42.68 -69.82
CA ASP A 193 47.94 -42.74 -71.28
C ASP A 193 47.81 -41.36 -71.91
N ALA A 194 46.83 -40.55 -71.46
CA ALA A 194 46.67 -39.19 -71.97
C ALA A 194 47.92 -38.32 -71.70
N LYS A 195 48.58 -38.50 -70.55
CA LYS A 195 49.84 -37.81 -70.25
C LYS A 195 50.97 -38.31 -71.15
N ALA A 196 51.09 -39.62 -71.35
CA ALA A 196 52.09 -40.22 -72.22
C ALA A 196 51.93 -39.75 -73.67
N VAL A 197 50.69 -39.72 -74.19
CA VAL A 197 50.38 -39.22 -75.53
C VAL A 197 50.75 -37.74 -75.66
N ARG A 198 50.42 -36.89 -74.66
CA ARG A 198 50.84 -35.47 -74.68
C ARG A 198 52.36 -35.32 -74.69
N GLN A 199 53.08 -36.11 -73.89
CA GLN A 199 54.54 -36.10 -73.89
C GLN A 199 55.12 -36.54 -75.24
N GLN A 200 54.56 -37.59 -75.85
CA GLN A 200 54.96 -38.05 -77.18
C GLN A 200 54.70 -36.96 -78.24
N LEU A 201 53.53 -36.33 -78.23
CA LEU A 201 53.21 -35.22 -79.14
C LEU A 201 54.20 -34.08 -78.98
N ARG A 202 54.57 -33.69 -77.76
CA ARG A 202 55.59 -32.66 -77.52
C ARG A 202 56.95 -33.07 -78.03
N PHE A 203 57.36 -34.32 -77.79
CA PHE A 203 58.61 -34.86 -78.31
C PHE A 203 58.66 -34.76 -79.84
N TRP A 204 57.61 -35.21 -80.53
CA TRP A 204 57.52 -35.12 -81.98
C TRP A 204 57.45 -33.67 -82.48
N LYS A 205 56.73 -32.80 -81.77
CA LYS A 205 56.63 -31.37 -82.07
C LYS A 205 58.01 -30.68 -81.94
N ARG A 206 58.82 -31.05 -80.95
CA ARG A 206 60.21 -30.57 -80.79
C ARG A 206 61.12 -31.08 -81.91
N MET A 207 60.99 -32.36 -82.28
CA MET A 207 61.71 -32.93 -83.43
C MET A 207 61.33 -32.25 -84.76
N ALA A 208 60.07 -31.84 -84.92
CA ALA A 208 59.58 -31.18 -86.12
C ALA A 208 59.91 -29.68 -86.17
N MET A 209 60.25 -29.06 -85.03
CA MET A 209 60.56 -27.62 -84.93
C MET A 209 61.87 -27.35 -84.18
N PRO A 210 63.03 -27.67 -84.77
CA PRO A 210 64.35 -27.56 -84.10
C PRO A 210 64.85 -26.12 -83.93
N TYR A 211 64.17 -25.16 -84.54
CA TYR A 211 64.54 -23.74 -84.56
C TYR A 211 63.91 -22.93 -83.41
N LEU A 212 63.05 -23.55 -82.61
CA LEU A 212 62.47 -22.97 -81.40
C LEU A 212 63.33 -23.37 -80.20
N ASP A 213 63.55 -22.42 -79.29
CA ASP A 213 64.33 -22.65 -78.07
C ASP A 213 63.62 -23.65 -77.14
N ASP A 214 64.40 -24.39 -76.36
CA ASP A 214 63.89 -25.44 -75.46
C ASP A 214 62.98 -24.90 -74.35
N ASP A 215 63.08 -23.61 -74.03
CA ASP A 215 62.31 -22.88 -73.01
C ASP A 215 61.07 -22.15 -73.59
N ASP A 216 60.73 -22.37 -74.86
CA ASP A 216 59.55 -21.72 -75.46
C ASP A 216 58.24 -22.14 -74.73
N PRO A 217 57.34 -21.19 -74.40
CA PRO A 217 56.08 -21.46 -73.73
C PRO A 217 55.19 -22.51 -74.40
N CYS A 218 55.36 -22.73 -75.72
CA CYS A 218 54.62 -23.75 -76.47
C CYS A 218 54.99 -25.20 -76.12
N TRP A 219 55.99 -25.40 -75.24
CA TRP A 219 56.41 -26.68 -74.66
C TRP A 219 55.91 -26.92 -73.24
N SER A 220 55.29 -25.91 -72.60
CA SER A 220 54.83 -26.00 -71.21
C SER A 220 53.83 -27.15 -71.00
N ASP A 221 53.83 -27.73 -69.80
CA ASP A 221 52.84 -28.73 -69.37
C ASP A 221 51.49 -28.07 -69.04
N ASP A 222 51.48 -26.75 -68.86
CA ASP A 222 50.29 -25.92 -68.68
C ASP A 222 49.62 -25.63 -70.03
N ASP A 223 48.88 -26.59 -70.55
CA ASP A 223 47.77 -26.34 -71.49
C ASP A 223 46.60 -25.67 -70.72
N ASP A 224 46.88 -24.64 -69.91
CA ASP A 224 45.87 -23.93 -69.14
C ASP A 224 44.90 -23.27 -70.12
N LEU A 225 43.66 -23.77 -70.11
CA LEU A 225 42.46 -23.16 -70.70
C LEU A 225 42.14 -21.75 -70.17
N ILE A 226 42.99 -21.17 -69.33
CA ILE A 226 42.85 -19.81 -68.84
C ILE A 226 43.51 -18.90 -69.87
N ASP A 227 42.67 -18.25 -70.66
CA ASP A 227 43.02 -17.15 -71.55
C ASP A 227 44.06 -16.24 -70.89
N VAL A 228 45.15 -15.94 -71.61
CA VAL A 228 46.20 -15.02 -71.17
C VAL A 228 45.60 -13.67 -70.74
N ALA A 229 44.46 -13.28 -71.30
CA ALA A 229 43.70 -12.11 -70.88
C ALA A 229 43.13 -12.22 -69.46
N GLU A 230 42.61 -13.39 -69.06
CA GLU A 230 42.04 -13.59 -67.72
C GLU A 230 43.14 -13.71 -66.65
N LYS A 231 44.33 -14.25 -66.98
CA LYS A 231 45.50 -14.20 -66.09
C LYS A 231 45.91 -12.75 -65.78
N LYS A 232 45.99 -11.90 -66.80
CA LYS A 232 46.30 -10.46 -66.62
C LYS A 232 45.23 -9.74 -65.79
N ARG A 233 43.95 -10.02 -66.03
CA ARG A 233 42.85 -9.45 -65.26
C ARG A 233 42.92 -9.85 -63.77
N LEU A 234 43.26 -11.09 -63.48
CA LEU A 234 43.41 -11.58 -62.10
C LEU A 234 44.60 -10.93 -61.39
N GLU A 235 45.72 -10.75 -62.08
CA GLU A 235 46.88 -10.00 -61.56
C GLU A 235 46.52 -8.55 -61.25
N GLU A 236 45.77 -7.87 -62.13
CA GLU A 236 45.27 -6.52 -61.90
C GLU A 236 44.32 -6.44 -60.69
N LEU A 237 43.40 -7.39 -60.56
CA LEU A 237 42.48 -7.48 -59.43
C LEU A 237 43.21 -7.77 -58.11
N GLN A 238 44.24 -8.63 -58.13
CA GLN A 238 45.09 -8.88 -56.96
C GLN A 238 45.88 -7.62 -56.58
N ARG A 239 46.40 -6.88 -57.57
CA ARG A 239 47.10 -5.62 -57.32
C ARG A 239 46.18 -4.59 -56.67
N LEU A 240 44.98 -4.39 -57.22
CA LEU A 240 43.97 -3.48 -56.68
C LEU A 240 43.52 -3.88 -55.28
N ALA A 241 43.31 -5.17 -55.01
CA ALA A 241 42.96 -5.67 -53.69
C ALA A 241 44.08 -5.42 -52.67
N SER A 242 45.35 -5.59 -53.08
CA SER A 242 46.50 -5.30 -52.22
C SER A 242 46.65 -3.81 -51.93
N GLU A 243 46.41 -2.94 -52.92
CA GLU A 243 46.40 -1.49 -52.77
C GLU A 243 45.28 -1.04 -51.82
N GLN A 244 44.08 -1.64 -51.92
CA GLN A 244 42.96 -1.36 -51.02
C GLN A 244 43.22 -1.83 -49.58
N GLN A 245 43.84 -2.99 -49.40
CA GLN A 245 44.23 -3.48 -48.07
C GLN A 245 45.30 -2.59 -47.43
N LEU A 246 46.27 -2.11 -48.20
CA LEU A 246 47.29 -1.17 -47.73
C LEU A 246 46.67 0.20 -47.39
N ALA A 247 45.71 0.69 -48.17
CA ALA A 247 44.98 1.92 -47.89
C ALA A 247 44.09 1.80 -46.64
N ALA A 248 43.45 0.66 -46.42
CA ALA A 248 42.64 0.39 -45.23
C ALA A 248 43.48 0.19 -43.96
N ALA A 249 44.74 -0.25 -44.09
CA ALA A 249 45.66 -0.38 -42.97
C ALA A 249 46.38 0.92 -42.60
N ALA A 250 46.36 1.92 -43.49
CA ALA A 250 46.97 3.24 -43.29
C ALA A 250 45.99 4.32 -42.80
N ALA A 251 44.70 3.99 -42.65
CA ALA A 251 43.63 4.84 -42.10
C ALA A 251 43.30 4.43 -40.67
#